data_AF-A0A974A0C5-F1
#
_entry.id   AF-A0A974A0C5-F1
#
_cell.length_a   1.000
_cell.length_b   1.000
_cell.length_c   1.000
_cell.angle_alpha   90.00
_cell.angle_beta   90.00
_cell.angle_gamma   90.00
#
_symmetry.space_group_name_H-M   'P 1'
#
loop_
_entity.id
_entity.type
_entity.pdbx_description
1 polymer ?
#
loop_
_entity_poly.entity_id
_entity_poly.type
_entity_poly.pdbx_seq_one_letter_code
_entity_poly.pdbx_strand_id
1 'polypeptide(L)'
;MSPLEAISRWLESQDLDTQLEVAAYVTFSIFRKSDVLTLGGPEELDTLQRWLTEPELDPRAAAGRALTFRLAFEYFAEGRIRGDGWKRTEELERKSLELAKRDGKLAAARKAQRKLQLLPTRKEHWYRVAKSWNGLAATYLTREALALGSLPRCDLKAISNSHCLPLVPTVEASDAALVPIVPATAVEEGEEGRNEVLFSQKSGQS
;
A
#
# COMPACT_ATOMS: atom_id res chain seq x y z
N MET A 1 23.32 5.73 -13.86
CA MET A 1 21.96 6.07 -13.44
C MET A 1 22.03 7.33 -12.59
N SER A 2 21.21 8.34 -12.88
CA SER A 2 21.17 9.57 -12.06
C SER A 2 20.28 9.39 -10.81
N PRO A 3 20.38 10.27 -9.79
CA PRO A 3 19.47 10.27 -8.63
C PRO A 3 17.99 10.33 -9.01
N LEU A 4 17.62 11.18 -9.97
CA LEU A 4 16.23 11.32 -10.44
C LEU A 4 15.77 10.10 -11.25
N GLU A 5 16.63 9.55 -12.11
CA GLU A 5 16.35 8.33 -12.86
C GLU A 5 16.15 7.13 -11.92
N ALA A 6 16.95 7.03 -10.85
CA ALA A 6 16.76 6.02 -9.81
C ALA A 6 15.38 6.14 -9.16
N ILE A 7 14.99 7.36 -8.76
CA ILE A 7 13.68 7.63 -8.13
C ILE A 7 12.53 7.27 -9.08
N SER A 8 12.60 7.66 -10.36
CA SER A 8 11.55 7.35 -11.35
C SER A 8 11.37 5.85 -11.53
N ARG A 9 12.46 5.12 -11.81
CA ARG A 9 12.43 3.65 -11.98
C ARG A 9 11.95 2.93 -10.72
N TRP A 10 12.29 3.43 -9.54
CA TRP A 10 11.79 2.87 -8.28
C TRP A 10 10.29 3.11 -8.10
N LEU A 11 9.78 4.31 -8.42
CA LEU A 11 8.36 4.62 -8.38
C LEU A 11 7.59 3.73 -9.36
N GLU A 12 8.06 3.63 -10.61
CA GLU A 12 7.51 2.75 -11.65
C GLU A 12 7.47 1.26 -11.24
N SER A 13 8.41 0.82 -10.39
CA SER A 13 8.45 -0.56 -9.87
C SER A 13 7.49 -0.85 -8.72
N GLN A 14 6.82 0.16 -8.14
CA GLN A 14 5.77 -0.04 -7.13
C GLN A 14 4.44 -0.41 -7.80
N ASP A 15 3.50 -0.97 -7.03
CA ASP A 15 2.13 -1.15 -7.51
C ASP A 15 1.42 0.19 -7.73
N LEU A 16 0.36 0.20 -8.54
CA LEU A 16 -0.34 1.43 -8.94
C LEU A 16 -0.97 2.18 -7.75
N ASP A 17 -1.49 1.50 -6.73
CA ASP A 17 -2.05 2.19 -5.56
C ASP A 17 -0.93 2.89 -4.78
N THR A 18 0.22 2.24 -4.59
CA THR A 18 1.42 2.86 -3.99
C THR A 18 1.93 4.03 -4.83
N GLN A 19 1.99 3.91 -6.16
CA GLN A 19 2.39 5.01 -7.06
C GLN A 19 1.48 6.24 -6.90
N LEU A 20 0.16 6.04 -6.91
CA LEU A 20 -0.83 7.10 -6.73
C LEU A 20 -0.77 7.72 -5.33
N GLU A 21 -0.52 6.92 -4.29
CA GLU A 21 -0.34 7.41 -2.92
C GLU A 21 0.90 8.31 -2.76
N VAL A 22 2.03 7.89 -3.33
CA VAL A 22 3.27 8.69 -3.34
C VAL A 22 3.08 9.96 -4.17
N ALA A 23 2.47 9.84 -5.35
CA ALA A 23 2.18 10.97 -6.23
C ALA A 23 1.33 12.04 -5.55
N ALA A 24 0.21 11.66 -4.91
CA ALA A 24 -0.65 12.61 -4.19
C ALA A 24 0.13 13.38 -3.13
N TYR A 25 0.90 12.67 -2.29
CA TYR A 25 1.59 13.29 -1.18
C TYR A 25 2.74 14.19 -1.63
N VAL A 26 3.58 13.69 -2.54
CA VAL A 26 4.76 14.42 -3.01
C VAL A 26 4.35 15.63 -3.84
N THR A 27 3.38 15.52 -4.75
CA THR A 27 2.89 16.69 -5.52
C THR A 27 2.20 17.74 -4.64
N PHE A 28 1.43 17.32 -3.63
CA PHE A 28 0.87 18.23 -2.63
C PHE A 28 1.99 18.98 -1.89
N SER A 29 3.02 18.26 -1.44
CA SER A 29 4.09 18.83 -0.62
C SER A 29 5.02 19.76 -1.40
N ILE A 30 5.28 19.45 -2.67
CA ILE A 30 6.16 20.24 -3.54
C ILE A 30 5.42 21.44 -4.14
N PHE A 31 4.21 21.22 -4.68
CA PHE A 31 3.51 22.23 -5.48
C PHE A 31 2.38 22.95 -4.74
N ARG A 32 2.02 22.53 -3.53
CA ARG A 32 0.91 23.08 -2.71
C ARG A 32 -0.41 23.25 -3.49
N LYS A 33 -0.70 22.33 -4.41
CA LYS A 33 -1.82 22.43 -5.38
C LYS A 33 -3.23 22.27 -4.79
N SER A 34 -3.38 22.04 -3.48
CA SER A 34 -4.66 21.81 -2.82
C SER A 34 -4.53 22.07 -1.31
N ASP A 35 -5.62 22.42 -0.63
CA ASP A 35 -5.72 22.41 0.85
C ASP A 35 -6.06 21.00 1.39
N VAL A 36 -6.42 20.06 0.52
CA VAL A 36 -6.86 18.71 0.87
C VAL A 36 -5.96 17.66 0.22
N LEU A 37 -5.30 16.85 1.06
CA LEU A 37 -4.64 15.60 0.65
C LEU A 37 -5.70 14.55 0.30
N THR A 38 -6.09 14.51 -0.97
CA THR A 38 -6.83 13.38 -1.57
C THR A 38 -5.88 12.21 -1.86
N LEU A 39 -6.43 11.01 -2.08
CA LEU A 39 -5.67 9.97 -2.77
C LEU A 39 -5.55 10.36 -4.24
N GLY A 40 -4.31 10.36 -4.74
CA GLY A 40 -3.95 10.94 -6.03
C GLY A 40 -4.71 10.29 -7.18
N GLY A 41 -5.05 11.11 -8.16
CA GLY A 41 -5.46 10.66 -9.48
C GLY A 41 -4.26 10.39 -10.39
N PRO A 42 -4.53 9.97 -11.63
CA PRO A 42 -3.50 9.85 -12.66
C PRO A 42 -2.77 11.17 -12.94
N GLU A 43 -3.44 12.32 -12.75
CA GLU A 43 -2.90 13.65 -12.99
C GLU A 43 -1.74 14.02 -12.06
N GLU A 44 -1.81 13.64 -10.78
CA GLU A 44 -0.71 13.82 -9.83
C GLU A 44 0.46 12.90 -10.16
N LEU A 45 0.21 11.66 -10.58
CA LEU A 45 1.27 10.71 -10.96
C LEU A 45 2.00 11.17 -12.23
N ASP A 46 1.24 11.58 -13.25
CA ASP A 46 1.74 12.18 -14.49
C ASP A 46 2.50 13.50 -14.23
N THR A 47 1.98 14.36 -13.34
CA THR A 47 2.70 15.57 -12.88
C THR A 47 4.03 15.23 -12.21
N LEU A 48 4.05 14.22 -11.32
CA LEU A 48 5.26 13.81 -10.62
C LEU A 48 6.28 13.19 -11.57
N GLN A 49 5.85 12.32 -12.48
CA GLN A 49 6.71 11.70 -13.49
C GLN A 49 7.37 12.77 -14.36
N ARG A 50 6.61 13.71 -14.94
CA ARG A 50 7.19 14.82 -15.72
C ARG A 50 8.21 15.64 -14.92
N TRP A 51 7.98 15.87 -13.64
CA TRP A 51 8.90 16.62 -12.78
C TRP A 51 10.18 15.85 -12.43
N LEU A 52 10.12 14.52 -12.36
CA LEU A 52 11.27 13.64 -12.18
C LEU A 52 12.09 13.47 -13.47
N THR A 53 11.43 13.45 -14.64
CA THR A 53 12.05 13.16 -15.94
C THR A 53 12.24 14.40 -16.83
N GLU A 54 12.22 15.60 -16.24
CA GLU A 54 12.39 16.85 -17.01
C GLU A 54 13.78 16.88 -17.67
N PRO A 55 13.87 17.06 -19.00
CA PRO A 55 15.14 17.08 -19.71
C PRO A 55 15.94 18.36 -19.37
N GLU A 56 17.24 18.33 -19.67
CA GLU A 56 18.13 19.50 -19.64
C GLU A 56 18.30 20.19 -18.28
N LEU A 57 17.87 19.55 -17.17
CA LEU A 57 18.17 20.04 -15.82
C LEU A 57 19.68 20.11 -15.57
N ASP A 58 20.13 21.28 -15.07
CA ASP A 58 21.51 21.41 -14.60
C ASP A 58 21.75 20.48 -13.39
N PRO A 59 23.00 20.03 -13.16
CA PRO A 59 23.30 19.07 -12.11
C PRO A 59 22.88 19.51 -10.70
N ARG A 60 22.90 20.81 -10.39
CA ARG A 60 22.50 21.35 -9.08
C ARG A 60 20.98 21.37 -8.93
N ALA A 61 20.25 21.76 -9.97
CA ALA A 61 18.78 21.64 -9.98
C ALA A 61 18.33 20.18 -9.86
N ALA A 62 18.98 19.25 -10.57
CA ALA A 62 18.68 17.82 -10.49
C ALA A 62 18.91 17.25 -9.07
N ALA A 63 20.05 17.59 -8.44
CA ALA A 63 20.33 17.22 -7.05
C ALA A 63 19.33 17.84 -6.06
N GLY A 64 18.94 19.10 -6.28
CA GLY A 64 17.91 19.79 -5.50
C GLY A 64 16.56 19.06 -5.56
N ARG A 65 16.08 18.69 -6.77
CA ARG A 65 14.84 17.92 -6.94
C ARG A 65 14.92 16.55 -6.26
N ALA A 66 16.03 15.82 -6.41
CA ALA A 66 16.20 14.51 -5.77
C ALA A 66 16.15 14.62 -4.24
N LEU A 67 16.76 15.66 -3.65
CA LEU A 67 16.69 15.95 -2.22
C LEU A 67 15.26 16.34 -1.78
N THR A 68 14.57 17.20 -2.52
CA THR A 68 13.19 17.59 -2.23
C THR A 68 12.23 16.39 -2.28
N PHE A 69 12.35 15.52 -3.28
CA PHE A 69 11.58 14.28 -3.35
C PHE A 69 11.87 13.40 -2.14
N ARG A 70 13.15 13.17 -1.83
CA ARG A 70 13.58 12.35 -0.70
C ARG A 70 12.96 12.82 0.61
N LEU A 71 13.05 14.12 0.92
CA LEU A 71 12.49 14.68 2.15
C LEU A 71 10.96 14.54 2.22
N ALA A 72 10.25 14.81 1.13
CA ALA A 72 8.80 14.66 1.06
C ALA A 72 8.36 13.19 1.22
N PHE A 73 9.05 12.26 0.54
CA PHE A 73 8.76 10.83 0.64
C PHE A 73 9.10 10.25 2.02
N GLU A 74 10.29 10.55 2.58
CA GLU A 74 10.70 9.99 3.87
C GLU A 74 9.78 10.44 5.01
N TYR A 75 9.34 11.71 5.01
CA TYR A 75 8.33 12.20 5.96
C TYR A 75 6.98 11.46 5.83
N PHE A 76 6.51 11.25 4.60
CA PHE A 76 5.27 10.49 4.34
C PHE A 76 5.36 9.04 4.79
N ALA A 77 6.46 8.38 4.41
CA ALA A 77 6.71 6.99 4.70
C ALA A 77 6.91 6.76 6.21
N GLU A 78 7.56 7.68 6.94
CA GLU A 78 7.65 7.60 8.40
C GLU A 78 6.25 7.52 9.05
N GLY A 79 5.32 8.38 8.64
CA GLY A 79 3.92 8.33 9.12
C GLY A 79 3.17 7.06 8.71
N ARG A 80 3.54 6.40 7.60
CA ARG A 80 3.00 5.07 7.24
C ARG A 80 3.58 3.95 8.11
N ILE A 81 4.88 3.98 8.40
CA ILE A 81 5.55 2.97 9.23
C ILE A 81 5.17 3.11 10.71
N ARG A 82 4.99 4.34 11.22
CA ARG A 82 4.57 4.61 12.61
C ARG A 82 3.09 4.37 12.90
N GLY A 83 2.27 4.13 11.86
CA GLY A 83 0.86 3.78 12.00
C GLY A 83 -0.11 4.98 12.09
N ASP A 84 0.37 6.18 12.40
CA ASP A 84 -0.46 7.38 12.58
C ASP A 84 -0.98 7.96 11.26
N GLY A 85 -0.16 7.91 10.20
CA GLY A 85 -0.60 8.26 8.84
C GLY A 85 -1.79 7.42 8.37
N TRP A 86 -1.88 6.15 8.78
CA TRP A 86 -3.02 5.30 8.46
C TRP A 86 -4.30 5.70 9.15
N LYS A 87 -4.25 6.18 10.40
CA LYS A 87 -5.45 6.67 11.11
C LYS A 87 -6.13 7.79 10.31
N ARG A 88 -5.32 8.70 9.75
CA ARG A 88 -5.81 9.81 8.91
C ARG A 88 -6.41 9.32 7.58
N THR A 89 -5.78 8.34 6.94
CA THR A 89 -6.30 7.70 5.72
C THR A 89 -7.63 6.99 5.97
N GLU A 90 -7.73 6.25 7.08
CA GLU A 90 -8.92 5.49 7.48
C GLU A 90 -10.11 6.41 7.83
N GLU A 91 -9.83 7.51 8.56
CA GLU A 91 -10.78 8.61 8.84
C GLU A 91 -11.31 9.26 7.55
N LEU A 92 -10.43 9.54 6.59
CA LEU A 92 -10.79 10.16 5.30
C LEU A 92 -11.66 9.24 4.43
N GLU A 93 -11.30 7.95 4.35
CA GLU A 93 -12.08 6.97 3.59
C GLU A 93 -13.44 6.66 4.24
N ARG A 94 -13.54 6.66 5.58
CA ARG A 94 -14.84 6.63 6.27
C ARG A 94 -15.71 7.83 5.90
N LYS A 95 -15.16 9.05 5.94
CA LYS A 95 -15.89 10.28 5.55
C LYS A 95 -16.34 10.23 4.09
N SER A 96 -15.47 9.77 3.20
CA SER A 96 -15.78 9.59 1.77
C SER A 96 -16.86 8.55 1.53
N LEU A 97 -16.86 7.44 2.29
CA LEU A 97 -17.90 6.41 2.25
C LEU A 97 -19.26 6.96 2.69
N GLU A 98 -19.33 7.65 3.84
CA GLU A 98 -20.59 8.19 4.34
C GLU A 98 -21.15 9.31 3.47
N LEU A 99 -20.29 10.18 2.92
CA LEU A 99 -20.71 11.18 1.94
C LEU A 99 -21.25 10.52 0.66
N ALA A 100 -20.53 9.53 0.11
CA ALA A 100 -20.97 8.83 -1.10
C ALA A 100 -22.29 8.04 -0.90
N LYS A 101 -22.55 7.53 0.31
CA LYS A 101 -23.86 6.93 0.67
C LYS A 101 -24.97 7.98 0.65
N ARG A 102 -24.78 9.11 1.32
CA ARG A 102 -25.77 10.22 1.37
C ARG A 102 -26.10 10.75 -0.02
N ASP A 103 -25.09 10.88 -0.87
CA ASP A 103 -25.24 11.36 -2.25
C ASP A 103 -25.83 10.32 -3.23
N GLY A 104 -26.12 9.09 -2.78
CA GLY A 104 -26.54 7.99 -3.66
C GLY A 104 -25.45 7.49 -4.63
N LYS A 105 -24.19 7.91 -4.47
CA LYS A 105 -23.05 7.60 -5.35
C LYS A 105 -22.50 6.19 -5.08
N LEU A 106 -23.30 5.17 -5.39
CA LEU A 106 -23.02 3.75 -5.10
C LEU A 106 -21.63 3.27 -5.58
N ALA A 107 -21.15 3.75 -6.75
CA ALA A 107 -19.83 3.39 -7.25
C ALA A 107 -18.69 3.96 -6.38
N ALA A 108 -18.81 5.22 -5.94
CA ALA A 108 -17.86 5.86 -5.04
C ALA A 108 -17.89 5.23 -3.64
N ALA A 109 -19.08 4.92 -3.12
CA ALA A 109 -19.24 4.21 -1.85
C ALA A 109 -18.55 2.83 -1.88
N ARG A 110 -18.77 2.03 -2.94
CA ARG A 110 -18.06 0.75 -3.12
C ARG A 110 -16.55 0.92 -3.24
N LYS A 111 -16.05 1.98 -3.89
CA LYS A 111 -14.61 2.28 -3.98
C LYS A 111 -14.02 2.59 -2.60
N ALA A 112 -14.65 3.44 -1.81
CA ALA A 112 -14.20 3.77 -0.44
C ALA A 112 -14.26 2.56 0.50
N GLN A 113 -15.33 1.76 0.43
CA GLN A 113 -15.45 0.52 1.21
C GLN A 113 -14.34 -0.48 0.89
N ARG A 114 -14.01 -0.69 -0.39
CA ARG A 114 -12.90 -1.57 -0.80
C ARG A 114 -11.55 -1.08 -0.28
N LYS A 115 -11.29 0.24 -0.33
CA LYS A 115 -10.06 0.83 0.21
C LYS A 115 -9.91 0.65 1.72
N LEU A 116 -11.01 0.68 2.47
CA LEU A 116 -11.04 0.36 3.90
C LEU A 116 -10.78 -1.13 4.16
N GLN A 117 -11.37 -2.03 3.37
CA GLN A 117 -11.15 -3.48 3.47
C GLN A 117 -9.70 -3.88 3.17
N LEU A 118 -9.06 -3.25 2.19
CA LEU A 118 -7.66 -3.50 1.80
C LEU A 118 -6.62 -2.81 2.70
N LEU A 119 -7.06 -2.04 3.70
CA LEU A 119 -6.17 -1.22 4.53
C LEU A 119 -5.15 -2.02 5.36
N PRO A 120 -5.44 -3.23 5.90
CA PRO A 120 -4.43 -4.08 6.54
C PRO A 120 -3.33 -4.52 5.57
N THR A 121 -3.70 -5.03 4.40
CA THR A 121 -2.75 -5.47 3.36
C THR A 121 -1.91 -4.30 2.84
N ARG A 122 -2.50 -3.11 2.72
CA ARG A 122 -1.76 -1.87 2.39
C ARG A 122 -0.76 -1.48 3.49
N LYS A 123 -1.11 -1.59 4.77
CA LYS A 123 -0.17 -1.40 5.90
C LYS A 123 1.04 -2.34 5.78
N GLU A 124 0.80 -3.63 5.53
CA GLU A 124 1.86 -4.64 5.35
C GLU A 124 2.71 -4.37 4.10
N HIS A 125 2.09 -3.97 2.99
CA HIS A 125 2.80 -3.62 1.76
C HIS A 125 3.80 -2.48 1.99
N TRP A 126 3.42 -1.43 2.73
CA TRP A 126 4.27 -0.26 2.95
C TRP A 126 5.61 -0.55 3.66
N TYR A 127 5.75 -1.63 4.43
CA TYR A 127 7.06 -2.06 4.94
C TYR A 127 8.01 -2.51 3.83
N ARG A 128 7.49 -3.15 2.77
CA ARG A 128 8.27 -3.53 1.59
C ARG A 128 8.66 -2.30 0.77
N VAL A 129 7.75 -1.34 0.61
CA VAL A 129 8.03 -0.02 0.00
C VAL A 129 9.18 0.68 0.74
N ALA A 130 9.07 0.86 2.06
CA ALA A 130 10.11 1.50 2.88
C ALA A 130 11.45 0.76 2.84
N LYS A 131 11.45 -0.58 2.85
CA LYS A 131 12.67 -1.39 2.69
C LYS A 131 13.33 -1.18 1.32
N SER A 132 12.54 -1.16 0.24
CA SER A 132 13.06 -0.91 -1.11
C SER A 132 13.60 0.52 -1.27
N TRP A 133 12.89 1.51 -0.72
CA TRP A 133 13.33 2.90 -0.68
C TRP A 133 14.66 3.04 0.06
N ASN A 134 14.80 2.49 1.26
CA ASN A 134 16.04 2.57 2.04
C ASN A 134 17.24 2.01 1.26
N GLY A 135 17.06 0.91 0.50
CA GLY A 135 18.10 0.35 -0.36
C GLY A 135 18.50 1.29 -1.51
N LEU A 136 17.52 1.92 -2.16
CA LEU A 136 17.78 2.94 -3.18
C LEU A 136 18.47 4.17 -2.58
N ALA A 137 17.97 4.69 -1.46
CA ALA A 137 18.44 5.93 -0.86
C ALA A 137 19.88 5.80 -0.33
N ALA A 138 20.24 4.62 0.20
CA ALA A 138 21.60 4.30 0.61
C ALA A 138 22.58 4.13 -0.57
N THR A 139 22.08 3.90 -1.79
CA THR A 139 22.92 3.67 -2.99
C THR A 139 23.04 4.91 -3.87
N TYR A 140 21.95 5.64 -4.09
CA TYR A 140 21.84 6.70 -5.11
C TYR A 140 21.49 8.08 -4.56
N LEU A 141 21.05 8.19 -3.30
CA LEU A 141 20.62 9.46 -2.67
C LEU A 141 21.46 9.81 -1.43
N THR A 142 22.69 9.29 -1.34
CA THR A 142 23.63 9.65 -0.27
C THR A 142 24.03 11.13 -0.39
N ARG A 143 24.60 11.68 0.69
CA ARG A 143 25.06 13.07 0.69
C ARG A 143 26.13 13.31 -0.37
N GLU A 144 26.95 12.28 -0.62
CA GLU A 144 28.03 12.23 -1.59
C GLU A 144 27.48 12.13 -3.02
N ALA A 145 26.46 11.30 -3.26
CA ALA A 145 25.78 11.19 -4.55
C ALA A 145 25.00 12.46 -4.94
N LEU A 146 24.62 13.28 -3.95
CA LEU A 146 23.96 14.58 -4.12
C LEU A 146 24.92 15.78 -3.95
N ALA A 147 26.24 15.54 -3.82
CA ALA A 147 27.22 16.58 -3.49
C ALA A 147 27.60 17.45 -4.70
N LEU A 148 26.84 18.52 -4.95
CA LEU A 148 27.19 19.59 -5.89
C LEU A 148 27.06 20.96 -5.23
N GLY A 149 28.18 21.46 -4.69
CA GLY A 149 28.33 22.85 -4.23
C GLY A 149 27.48 23.22 -3.00
N SER A 150 28.08 23.06 -1.81
CA SER A 150 27.64 23.71 -0.54
C SER A 150 26.12 23.68 -0.24
N LEU A 151 25.47 22.53 -0.39
CA LEU A 151 24.14 22.34 0.20
C LEU A 151 24.24 22.30 1.74
N PRO A 152 23.27 22.88 2.47
CA PRO A 152 23.28 22.90 3.94
C PRO A 152 23.27 21.49 4.53
N ARG A 153 23.71 21.35 5.78
CA ARG A 153 23.70 20.07 6.51
C ARG A 153 22.26 19.63 6.80
N CYS A 154 21.67 18.89 5.87
CA CYS A 154 20.53 18.03 6.15
C CYS A 154 21.06 16.64 6.55
N ASP A 155 20.76 16.20 7.77
CA ASP A 155 21.12 14.86 8.23
C ASP A 155 20.19 13.83 7.57
N LEU A 156 20.69 13.20 6.51
CA LEU A 156 19.96 12.23 5.69
C LEU A 156 19.81 10.89 6.41
N LYS A 157 18.75 10.74 7.21
CA LYS A 157 18.46 9.52 7.98
C LYS A 157 17.60 8.54 7.17
N ALA A 158 17.94 7.25 7.21
CA ALA A 158 17.09 6.20 6.66
C ALA A 158 15.81 6.00 7.51
N ILE A 159 14.72 5.51 6.89
CA ILE A 159 13.47 5.22 7.59
C ILE A 159 13.72 4.03 8.53
N SER A 160 13.44 4.20 9.83
CA SER A 160 13.69 3.14 10.81
C SER A 160 12.62 2.04 10.73
N ASN A 161 13.05 0.84 10.38
CA ASN A 161 12.21 -0.36 10.36
C ASN A 161 12.19 -1.11 11.70
N SER A 162 12.75 -0.53 12.77
CA SER A 162 12.96 -1.18 14.08
C SER A 162 11.70 -1.48 14.90
N HIS A 163 10.55 -0.96 14.51
CA HIS A 163 9.30 -1.01 15.29
C HIS A 163 8.15 -1.71 14.56
N CYS A 164 8.41 -2.86 13.93
CA CYS A 164 7.35 -3.84 13.68
C CYS A 164 7.97 -5.21 13.35
N LEU A 165 7.97 -6.13 14.33
CA LEU A 165 7.92 -7.56 13.99
C LEU A 165 6.53 -7.83 13.39
N PRO A 166 6.41 -8.63 12.32
CA PRO A 166 5.10 -9.04 11.84
C PRO A 166 4.43 -9.88 12.93
N LEU A 167 3.17 -9.59 13.23
CA LEU A 167 2.30 -10.43 14.06
C LEU A 167 1.90 -11.69 13.29
N VAL A 168 2.89 -12.52 12.96
CA VAL A 168 2.66 -13.93 12.64
C VAL A 168 2.36 -14.61 13.97
N PRO A 169 1.20 -15.27 14.14
CA PRO A 169 1.00 -16.17 15.26
C PRO A 169 1.98 -17.33 15.07
N THR A 170 3.05 -17.37 15.85
CA THR A 170 3.85 -18.59 16.01
C THR A 170 2.94 -19.60 16.68
N VAL A 171 2.32 -20.48 15.88
CA VAL A 171 1.71 -21.69 16.40
C VAL A 171 2.86 -22.51 16.95
N GLU A 172 3.03 -22.53 18.27
CA GLU A 172 3.94 -23.48 18.90
C GLU A 172 3.44 -24.89 18.58
N ALA A 173 4.27 -25.63 17.84
CA ALA A 173 4.08 -27.06 17.67
C ALA A 173 4.32 -27.73 19.03
N SER A 174 3.26 -27.90 19.80
CA SER A 174 3.30 -28.73 21.01
C SER A 174 3.51 -30.17 20.59
N ASP A 175 4.69 -30.69 20.89
CA ASP A 175 5.10 -32.05 20.57
C ASP A 175 4.35 -33.05 21.46
N ALA A 176 3.35 -33.73 20.90
CA ALA A 176 2.48 -34.66 21.62
C ALA A 176 2.10 -35.88 20.76
N ALA A 177 2.99 -36.87 20.78
CA ALA A 177 2.73 -38.30 20.58
C ALA A 177 1.99 -38.76 19.29
N LEU A 178 2.77 -39.33 18.38
CA LEU A 178 2.32 -40.25 17.33
C LEU A 178 1.43 -41.38 17.88
N VAL A 179 0.28 -41.60 17.26
CA VAL A 179 -0.41 -42.90 17.23
C VAL A 179 -0.57 -43.30 15.75
N PRO A 180 -0.06 -44.46 15.32
CA PRO A 180 -0.11 -44.86 13.91
C PRO A 180 -1.49 -45.40 13.54
N ILE A 181 -2.10 -44.83 12.50
CA ILE A 181 -3.31 -45.39 11.88
C ILE A 181 -2.89 -46.49 10.89
N VAL A 182 -3.30 -47.73 11.19
CA VAL A 182 -3.17 -48.87 10.26
C VAL A 182 -4.40 -48.90 9.34
N PRO A 183 -4.25 -49.03 8.02
CA PRO A 183 -5.37 -49.23 7.11
C PRO A 183 -5.71 -50.71 6.96
N ALA A 184 -6.98 -51.08 7.12
CA ALA A 184 -7.48 -52.42 6.83
C ALA A 184 -8.88 -52.39 6.19
N THR A 185 -8.89 -52.68 4.89
CA THR A 185 -9.88 -53.48 4.13
C THR A 185 -11.39 -53.39 4.43
N ALA A 186 -12.15 -53.18 3.35
CA ALA A 186 -13.59 -53.31 3.29
C ALA A 186 -14.15 -54.68 3.73
N VAL A 187 -15.38 -54.66 4.25
CA VAL A 187 -16.35 -55.76 4.21
C VAL A 187 -17.71 -55.12 3.88
N GLU A 188 -18.47 -55.77 3.00
CA GLU A 188 -19.85 -55.37 2.62
C GLU A 188 -20.88 -55.84 3.66
N GLU A 189 -22.02 -55.15 3.69
CA GLU A 189 -23.40 -55.56 4.00
C GLU A 189 -24.15 -54.26 4.40
N GLY A 190 -25.39 -53.99 4.03
CA GLY A 190 -26.46 -54.80 3.44
C GLY A 190 -27.80 -54.22 3.95
N GLU A 191 -28.89 -54.36 3.18
CA GLU A 191 -30.26 -53.87 3.49
C GLU A 191 -30.44 -52.32 3.48
N GLU A 192 -31.31 -51.65 2.70
CA GLU A 192 -32.61 -51.90 2.01
C GLU A 192 -33.83 -51.24 2.71
N GLY A 193 -34.60 -50.48 1.93
CA GLY A 193 -35.80 -49.72 2.33
C GLY A 193 -35.80 -48.31 1.70
N ARG A 194 -36.54 -48.03 0.61
CA ARG A 194 -38.01 -47.74 0.55
C ARG A 194 -38.48 -46.79 1.66
N ASN A 195 -39.22 -45.70 1.46
CA ASN A 195 -39.82 -45.00 0.31
C ASN A 195 -39.98 -43.50 0.74
N GLU A 196 -40.46 -42.50 0.00
CA GLU A 196 -41.15 -42.42 -1.30
C GLU A 196 -40.89 -41.05 -1.97
N VAL A 197 -41.59 -40.72 -3.06
CA VAL A 197 -41.71 -39.37 -3.65
C VAL A 197 -43.15 -38.90 -3.48
N LEU A 198 -43.40 -37.65 -3.03
CA LEU A 198 -44.63 -36.96 -3.45
C LEU A 198 -44.57 -35.42 -3.43
N PHE A 199 -45.07 -34.85 -4.52
CA PHE A 199 -45.35 -33.45 -4.78
C PHE A 199 -46.41 -32.86 -3.83
N SER A 200 -46.40 -31.53 -3.65
CA SER A 200 -47.57 -30.71 -4.06
C SER A 200 -47.25 -29.22 -4.22
N GLN A 201 -47.55 -28.72 -5.42
CA GLN A 201 -47.89 -27.30 -5.64
C GLN A 201 -49.34 -27.06 -5.18
N LYS A 202 -49.71 -25.82 -4.81
CA LYS A 202 -50.54 -24.90 -5.63
C LYS A 202 -51.18 -23.75 -4.84
N SER A 203 -51.35 -22.61 -5.54
CA SER A 203 -52.37 -21.54 -5.38
C SER A 203 -52.56 -20.86 -4.01
N GLY A 204 -52.78 -19.54 -3.90
CA GLY A 204 -53.03 -18.51 -4.92
C GLY A 204 -54.44 -17.90 -4.82
N GLN A 205 -54.57 -16.62 -5.21
CA GLN A 205 -55.79 -15.79 -5.19
C GLN A 205 -56.27 -15.36 -3.78
N SER A 206 -56.81 -14.15 -3.59
CA SER A 206 -57.12 -13.05 -4.53
C SER A 206 -56.90 -11.67 -3.91
#